data_AF-A0A644ZRL2-F1
#
_entry.id   AF-A0A644ZRL2-F1
#
_cell.length_a   1.000
_cell.length_b   1.000
_cell.length_c   1.000
_cell.angle_alpha   90.00
_cell.angle_beta   90.00
_cell.angle_gamma   90.00
#
_symmetry.space_group_name_H-M   'P 1'
#
loop_
_entity.id
_entity.type
_entity.pdbx_description
1 polymer ?
#
loop_
_entity_poly.entity_id
_entity_poly.type
_entity_poly.pdbx_seq_one_letter_code
_entity_poly.pdbx_strand_id
1 'polypeptide(L)'
;MNHKAEIKSLNRIVNDMSKYSVVNNNSFYNQPVKLRRIYEVIPAATDALRFDEVTGTDKLGVVVNNTYRRFWVRGFDCREWRFHHCANIASRVSVCRISRPQGVHLEQKIAEKIIEQMSV
;
A
#
# COMPACT_ATOMS: atom_id res chain seq x y z
N MET A 1 11.31 13.36 -9.48
CA MET A 1 10.52 13.65 -10.70
C MET A 1 9.22 14.32 -10.29
N ASN A 2 9.04 15.60 -10.64
CA ASN A 2 7.82 16.38 -10.36
C ASN A 2 6.98 16.43 -11.64
N HIS A 3 6.03 15.51 -11.78
CA HIS A 3 4.97 15.64 -12.78
C HIS A 3 3.66 15.91 -12.05
N LYS A 4 3.38 17.19 -11.77
CA LYS A 4 2.03 17.61 -11.44
C LYS A 4 1.22 17.53 -12.74
N ALA A 5 0.27 16.59 -12.80
CA ALA A 5 -0.67 16.54 -13.92
C ALA A 5 -1.61 17.76 -13.84
N GLU A 6 -1.75 18.50 -14.94
CA GLU A 6 -2.72 19.59 -15.02
C GLU A 6 -4.13 19.02 -15.10
N ILE A 7 -5.01 19.43 -14.19
CA ILE A 7 -6.39 18.88 -14.08
C ILE A 7 -7.19 19.08 -15.38
N LYS A 8 -6.89 20.14 -16.15
CA LYS A 8 -7.60 20.47 -17.40
C LYS A 8 -7.45 19.40 -18.49
N SER A 9 -6.40 18.58 -18.45
CA SER A 9 -6.14 17.53 -19.45
C SER A 9 -6.63 16.15 -19.03
N LEU A 10 -7.27 16.00 -17.86
CA LEU A 10 -7.71 14.73 -17.32
C LEU A 10 -9.22 14.56 -17.42
N ASN A 11 -9.66 13.36 -17.82
CA ASN A 11 -11.09 13.04 -17.86
C ASN A 11 -11.62 12.82 -16.45
N ARG A 12 -12.68 13.54 -16.06
CA ARG A 12 -13.38 13.32 -14.79
C ARG A 12 -14.17 12.01 -14.86
N ILE A 13 -14.03 11.15 -13.85
CA ILE A 13 -14.70 9.84 -13.80
C ILE A 13 -16.03 9.93 -13.06
N VAL A 14 -16.12 10.80 -12.04
CA VAL A 14 -17.32 10.97 -11.23
C VAL A 14 -17.64 12.46 -11.13
N ASN A 15 -18.86 12.83 -11.52
CA ASN A 15 -19.27 14.23 -11.65
C ASN A 15 -19.17 14.99 -10.31
N ASP A 16 -19.60 14.37 -9.22
CA ASP A 16 -19.68 15.01 -7.90
C ASP A 16 -18.40 14.85 -7.05
N MET A 17 -17.33 14.32 -7.64
CA MET A 17 -16.05 14.16 -6.97
C MET A 17 -14.91 14.67 -7.82
N SER A 18 -13.86 15.16 -7.18
CA SER A 18 -12.58 15.48 -7.82
C SER A 18 -11.78 14.20 -8.13
N LYS A 19 -12.42 13.24 -8.81
CA LYS A 19 -11.85 11.96 -9.23
C LYS A 19 -11.69 11.93 -10.74
N TYR A 20 -10.44 11.81 -11.19
CA TYR A 20 -10.06 11.89 -12.59
C TYR A 20 -9.30 10.64 -13.02
N SER A 21 -9.37 10.28 -14.30
CA SER A 21 -8.58 9.20 -14.88
C SER A 21 -7.27 9.74 -15.43
N VAL A 22 -6.18 9.09 -15.08
CA VAL A 22 -4.88 9.27 -15.73
C VAL A 22 -4.65 8.03 -16.59
N VAL A 23 -4.61 8.20 -17.91
CA VAL A 23 -4.29 7.09 -18.83
C VAL A 23 -2.79 6.83 -18.75
N ASN A 24 -2.40 5.60 -18.44
CA ASN A 24 -1.00 5.26 -18.28
C ASN A 24 -0.67 3.89 -18.93
N ASN A 25 -0.83 3.82 -20.25
CA ASN A 25 -0.76 2.57 -21.01
C ASN A 25 0.64 1.93 -21.02
N ASN A 26 1.71 2.69 -20.75
CA ASN A 26 3.10 2.22 -20.89
C ASN A 26 3.88 2.12 -19.57
N SER A 27 3.26 2.35 -18.40
CA SER A 27 3.97 2.28 -17.10
C SER A 27 3.62 1.08 -16.24
N PHE A 28 2.93 0.07 -16.79
CA PHE A 28 2.60 -1.16 -16.08
C PHE A 28 3.34 -2.36 -16.68
N TYR A 29 3.81 -3.25 -15.81
CA TYR A 29 4.35 -4.54 -16.23
C TYR A 29 3.19 -5.47 -16.63
N ASN A 30 3.33 -6.14 -17.77
CA ASN A 30 2.37 -7.14 -18.25
C ASN A 30 2.68 -8.57 -17.74
N GLN A 31 3.70 -8.71 -16.90
CA GLN A 31 4.10 -9.94 -16.26
C GLN A 31 4.22 -9.71 -14.74
N PRO A 32 3.98 -10.74 -13.91
CA PRO A 32 4.20 -10.64 -12.48
C PRO A 32 5.63 -10.20 -12.16
N VAL A 33 5.77 -9.21 -11.29
CA VAL A 33 7.05 -8.75 -10.76
C VAL A 33 7.24 -9.24 -9.33
N LYS A 34 8.51 -9.43 -8.92
CA LYS A 34 8.84 -9.87 -7.57
C LYS A 34 8.45 -8.80 -6.54
N LEU A 35 7.58 -9.17 -5.59
CA LEU A 35 7.25 -8.33 -4.45
C LEU A 35 8.39 -8.35 -3.42
N ARG A 36 9.14 -7.24 -3.32
CA ARG A 36 10.31 -7.14 -2.41
C ARG A 36 9.91 -6.85 -0.96
N ARG A 37 8.96 -5.95 -0.76
CA ARG A 37 8.58 -5.42 0.56
C ARG A 37 7.13 -4.94 0.56
N ILE A 38 6.46 -5.05 1.71
CA ILE A 38 5.16 -4.46 2.00
C ILE A 38 5.35 -3.34 3.03
N TYR A 39 4.70 -2.20 2.81
CA TYR A 39 4.64 -1.10 3.76
C TYR A 39 3.22 -0.96 4.30
N GLU A 40 3.05 -1.05 5.61
CA GLU A 40 1.79 -0.74 6.29
C GLU A 40 1.86 0.67 6.87
N VAL A 41 0.96 1.57 6.48
CA VAL A 41 0.91 2.93 7.01
C VAL A 41 -0.19 3.01 8.06
N ILE A 42 0.17 3.34 9.30
CA ILE A 42 -0.77 3.48 10.42
C ILE A 42 -0.68 4.86 11.07
N PRO A 43 -1.81 5.45 11.50
CA PRO A 43 -1.78 6.60 12.40
C PRO A 43 -1.28 6.17 13.78
N ALA A 44 -0.43 6.99 14.42
CA ALA A 44 0.06 6.77 15.77
C ALA A 44 0.20 8.10 16.53
N ALA A 45 0.17 8.03 17.86
CA ALA A 45 0.52 9.15 18.73
C ALA A 45 2.04 9.30 18.79
N THR A 46 2.61 9.84 17.71
CA THR A 46 4.05 10.09 17.51
C THR A 46 4.22 11.46 16.88
N ASP A 47 5.32 12.14 17.18
CA ASP A 47 5.63 13.46 16.63
C ASP A 47 6.37 13.37 15.29
N ALA A 48 6.89 12.19 14.95
CA ALA A 48 7.67 11.94 13.74
C ALA A 48 7.28 10.63 13.05
N LEU A 49 7.61 10.53 11.76
CA LEU A 49 7.52 9.28 11.01
C LEU A 49 8.48 8.26 11.59
N ARG A 50 7.98 7.05 11.84
CA ARG A 50 8.81 5.91 12.24
C ARG A 50 8.64 4.77 11.24
N PHE A 51 9.74 4.07 10.98
CA PHE A 51 9.81 2.92 10.09
C PHE A 51 10.36 1.76 10.91
N ASP A 52 9.49 0.82 11.24
CA ASP A 52 9.81 -0.32 12.08
C ASP A 52 9.63 -1.62 11.26
N GLU A 53 10.62 -2.51 11.24
CA GLU A 53 10.45 -3.82 10.59
C GLU A 53 9.46 -4.66 11.43
N VAL A 54 8.49 -5.25 10.74
CA VAL A 54 7.52 -6.17 11.33
C VAL A 54 8.06 -7.59 11.17
N THR A 55 8.18 -8.32 12.26
CA THR A 55 8.83 -9.63 12.29
C THR A 55 7.86 -10.73 12.75
N GLY A 56 8.27 -11.99 12.55
CA GLY A 56 7.53 -13.15 13.02
C GLY A 56 6.08 -13.22 12.53
N THR A 57 5.18 -13.62 13.43
CA THR A 57 3.74 -13.79 13.17
C THR A 57 3.00 -12.48 12.92
N ASP A 58 3.54 -11.34 13.37
CA ASP A 58 2.88 -10.04 13.20
C ASP A 58 2.78 -9.64 11.73
N LYS A 59 3.70 -10.12 10.90
CA LYS A 59 3.67 -9.97 9.44
C LYS A 59 2.38 -10.54 8.85
N LEU A 60 1.92 -11.67 9.37
CA LEU A 60 0.68 -12.29 8.91
C LEU A 60 -0.53 -11.39 9.22
N GLY A 61 -0.57 -10.81 10.43
CA GLY A 61 -1.60 -9.86 10.82
C GLY A 61 -1.69 -8.67 9.87
N VAL A 62 -0.55 -8.09 9.51
CA VAL A 62 -0.46 -6.99 8.53
C VAL A 62 -1.05 -7.41 7.18
N VAL A 63 -0.59 -8.53 6.62
CA VAL A 63 -1.05 -8.97 5.29
C VAL A 63 -2.54 -9.32 5.31
N VAL A 64 -3.01 -10.06 6.30
CA VAL A 64 -4.43 -10.49 6.40
C VAL A 64 -5.39 -9.32 6.55
N ASN A 65 -5.00 -8.28 7.30
CA ASN A 65 -5.85 -7.11 7.51
C ASN A 65 -5.91 -6.17 6.30
N ASN A 66 -4.96 -6.28 5.36
CA ASN A 66 -4.83 -5.36 4.23
C ASN A 66 -5.08 -5.99 2.84
N THR A 67 -5.29 -7.31 2.72
CA THR A 67 -5.42 -7.97 1.39
C THR A 67 -6.87 -8.06 0.88
N TYR A 68 -7.90 -7.93 1.72
CA TYR A 68 -9.31 -7.93 1.29
C TYR A 68 -10.24 -7.25 2.30
N ARG A 69 -11.34 -6.64 1.83
CA ARG A 69 -12.44 -6.19 2.69
C ARG A 69 -13.13 -7.40 3.32
N ARG A 70 -13.26 -7.42 4.65
CA ARG A 70 -13.76 -8.56 5.46
C ARG A 70 -15.06 -9.17 4.95
N PHE A 71 -16.00 -8.37 4.45
CA PHE A 71 -17.31 -8.84 3.95
C PHE A 71 -17.22 -9.73 2.70
N TRP A 72 -16.25 -9.49 1.82
CA TRP A 72 -16.10 -10.26 0.58
C TRP A 72 -15.57 -11.67 0.85
N VAL A 73 -14.72 -11.82 1.87
CA VAL A 73 -14.10 -13.10 2.22
C VAL A 73 -15.14 -14.12 2.71
N ARG A 74 -16.16 -13.66 3.45
CA ARG A 74 -17.26 -14.54 3.90
C ARG A 74 -18.20 -14.91 2.74
N GLY A 75 -18.46 -13.99 1.83
CA GLY A 75 -19.35 -14.21 0.68
C GLY A 75 -18.79 -15.18 -0.37
N PHE A 76 -17.47 -15.30 -0.48
CA PHE A 76 -16.80 -16.19 -1.44
C PHE A 76 -16.29 -17.51 -0.86
N ASP A 77 -16.55 -17.77 0.43
CA ASP A 77 -16.02 -18.91 1.20
C ASP A 77 -14.50 -19.17 1.03
N CYS A 78 -13.73 -18.14 0.71
CA CYS A 78 -12.31 -18.26 0.37
C CYS A 78 -11.39 -18.11 1.60
N ARG A 79 -11.88 -18.42 2.80
CA ARG A 79 -11.19 -18.14 4.06
C ARG A 79 -9.86 -18.90 4.19
N GLU A 80 -9.90 -20.21 3.93
CA GLU A 80 -8.73 -21.08 3.99
C GLU A 80 -7.69 -20.69 2.93
N TRP A 81 -8.14 -20.59 1.67
CA TRP A 81 -7.32 -20.12 0.56
C TRP A 81 -6.64 -18.76 0.86
N ARG A 82 -7.40 -17.79 1.37
CA ARG A 82 -6.88 -16.47 1.75
C ARG A 82 -5.82 -16.58 2.84
N PHE A 83 -6.09 -17.38 3.88
CA PHE A 83 -5.14 -17.58 4.97
C PHE A 83 -3.82 -18.15 4.45
N HIS A 84 -3.86 -19.22 3.65
CA HIS A 84 -2.66 -19.83 3.09
C HIS A 84 -1.87 -18.86 2.20
N HIS A 85 -2.55 -18.07 1.36
CA HIS A 85 -1.88 -17.08 0.54
C HIS A 85 -1.26 -15.95 1.36
N CYS A 86 -1.97 -15.41 2.34
CA CYS A 86 -1.42 -14.38 3.23
C CYS A 86 -0.23 -14.91 4.03
N ALA A 87 -0.30 -16.16 4.53
CA ALA A 87 0.81 -16.82 5.21
C ALA A 87 2.03 -17.01 4.30
N ASN A 88 1.82 -17.46 3.06
CA ASN A 88 2.88 -17.60 2.08
C ASN A 88 3.58 -16.25 1.81
N ILE A 89 2.81 -15.18 1.59
CA ILE A 89 3.35 -13.83 1.41
C ILE A 89 4.14 -13.38 2.65
N ALA A 90 3.54 -13.48 3.84
CA ALA A 90 4.15 -13.06 5.09
C ALA A 90 5.47 -13.80 5.38
N SER A 91 5.59 -15.06 4.97
CA SER A 91 6.82 -15.84 5.14
C SER A 91 7.97 -15.42 4.21
N ARG A 92 7.67 -14.79 3.06
CA ARG A 92 8.64 -14.53 1.98
C ARG A 92 8.98 -13.06 1.77
N VAL A 93 8.11 -12.15 2.20
CA VAL A 93 8.21 -10.72 1.88
C VAL A 93 8.53 -9.93 3.14
N SER A 94 9.51 -9.03 3.08
CA SER A 94 9.81 -8.10 4.19
C SER A 94 8.63 -7.17 4.44
N VAL A 95 8.35 -6.81 5.69
CA VAL A 95 7.20 -5.97 6.05
C VAL A 95 7.70 -4.84 6.94
N CYS A 96 7.40 -3.61 6.55
CA CYS A 96 7.74 -2.41 7.31
C CYS A 96 6.48 -1.68 7.71
N ARG A 97 6.41 -1.25 8.96
CA ARG A 97 5.32 -0.41 9.48
C ARG A 97 5.79 1.03 9.53
N ILE A 98 5.03 1.89 8.87
CA ILE A 98 5.19 3.33 8.85
C ILE A 98 4.17 3.92 9.83
N SER A 99 4.65 4.32 11.00
CA SER A 99 3.83 5.04 11.99
C SER A 99 3.89 6.53 11.68
N ARG A 100 2.73 7.14 11.41
CA ARG A 100 2.62 8.58 11.10
C ARG A 100 1.87 9.35 12.19
N PRO A 101 2.26 10.60 12.47
CA PRO A 101 1.46 11.51 13.28
C PRO A 101 0.02 11.63 12.76
N GLN A 102 -0.95 11.65 13.67
CA GLN A 102 -2.33 11.93 13.34
C GLN A 102 -2.52 13.40 12.93
N GLY A 103 -3.44 13.67 12.00
CA GLY A 103 -3.75 15.02 11.56
C GLY A 103 -2.71 15.73 10.69
N VAL A 104 -1.56 15.09 10.39
CA VAL A 104 -0.49 15.67 9.57
C VAL A 104 -0.45 15.03 8.18
N HIS A 105 -0.33 15.87 7.15
CA HIS A 105 -0.13 15.49 5.75
C HIS A 105 1.36 15.25 5.47
N LEU A 106 1.75 13.98 5.35
CA LEU A 106 3.15 13.55 5.16
C LEU A 106 3.32 12.61 3.97
N GLU A 107 2.34 12.59 3.06
CA GLU A 107 2.26 11.64 1.94
C GLU A 107 3.50 11.72 1.05
N GLN A 108 3.94 12.94 0.72
CA GLN A 108 5.14 13.16 -0.07
C GLN A 108 6.40 12.66 0.64
N LYS A 109 6.56 13.00 1.93
CA LYS A 109 7.72 12.59 2.73
C LYS A 109 7.79 11.07 2.91
N ILE A 110 6.63 10.41 3.05
CA ILE A 110 6.54 8.95 3.09
C ILE A 110 7.00 8.35 1.76
N ALA A 111 6.52 8.88 0.63
CA ALA A 111 6.91 8.40 -0.69
C ALA A 111 8.42 8.56 -0.95
N GLU A 112 8.99 9.71 -0.61
CA GLU A 112 10.44 9.97 -0.71
C GLU A 112 11.24 8.95 0.09
N LYS A 113 10.85 8.69 1.36
CA LYS A 113 11.53 7.70 2.21
C LYS A 113 11.44 6.27 1.69
N ILE A 114 10.30 5.88 1.10
CA ILE A 114 10.14 4.57 0.48
C ILE A 114 11.07 4.45 -0.73
N ILE A 115 11.15 5.48 -1.57
CA ILE A 115 12.03 5.49 -2.76
C ILE A 115 13.50 5.37 -2.34
N GLU A 116 13.94 6.12 -1.33
CA GLU A 116 15.31 6.01 -0.77
C GLU A 116 15.63 4.57 -0.34
N GLN A 117 14.69 3.88 0.32
CA GLN A 117 14.86 2.48 0.75
C GLN A 117 14.87 1.47 -0.41
N MET A 118 14.37 1.85 -1.59
CA MET A 118 14.38 1.01 -2.79
C MET A 118 15.67 1.13 -3.60
N SER A 119 16.42 2.23 -3.44
CA SER A 119 17.69 2.47 -4.12
C SER A 119 18.90 1.74 -3.50
N VAL A 120 18.69 1.03 -2.39
CA VAL A 120 19.67 0.21 -1.66
C VAL A 120 19.34 -1.27 -1.85
#